data_AF-A0A1S1H8C8-F1
#
_entry.id   AF-A0A1S1H8C8-F1
#
_cell.length_a   1.000
_cell.length_b   1.000
_cell.length_c   1.000
_cell.angle_alpha   90.00
_cell.angle_beta   90.00
_cell.angle_gamma   90.00
#
_symmetry.space_group_name_H-M   'P 1'
#
loop_
_entity.id
_entity.type
_entity.pdbx_description
1 polymer ?
#
loop_
_entity_poly.entity_id
_entity_poly.type
_entity_poly.pdbx_seq_one_letter_code
_entity_poly.pdbx_strand_id
1 'polypeptide(L)'
;MSIVFRITTSADHQERQTAVINARQLAAFREFLRGQGERLDMTLLDPDFAEDDYLSYRFEARVCPLALASIARIFDYQTDVITVLDEAQFRGRRVSVYREGDTGPITLSVGLTSDLGLELDLAYQNAFALLEGLGLRPESVGEIPVDNVRARLADPAIRRSVEAQGAAPYLSRLDRLIATGDLDDSSRLEWA
;
A
#
# COMPACT_ATOMS: atom_id res chain seq x y z
N MET A 1 -3.29 14.69 -15.24
CA MET A 1 -2.30 14.83 -14.16
C MET A 1 -3.02 14.67 -12.84
N SER A 2 -2.51 13.80 -11.97
CA SER A 2 -3.08 13.51 -10.66
C SER A 2 -1.99 13.48 -9.59
N ILE A 3 -2.38 13.61 -8.33
CA ILE A 3 -1.52 13.57 -7.15
C ILE A 3 -1.98 12.39 -6.30
N VAL A 4 -1.05 11.52 -5.93
CA VAL A 4 -1.33 10.34 -5.12
C VAL A 4 -0.95 10.61 -3.68
N PHE A 5 -1.94 10.56 -2.80
CA PHE A 5 -1.73 10.62 -1.36
C PHE A 5 -1.58 9.21 -0.80
N ARG A 6 -0.54 8.99 0.02
CA ARG A 6 -0.26 7.70 0.66
C ARG A 6 0.33 7.89 2.05
N ILE A 7 0.30 6.83 2.86
CA ILE A 7 1.05 6.79 4.11
C ILE A 7 2.45 6.25 3.84
N THR A 8 3.48 6.99 4.25
CA THR A 8 4.88 6.59 4.24
C THR A 8 5.45 6.58 5.65
N THR A 9 6.51 5.80 5.84
CA THR A 9 7.28 5.72 7.09
C THR A 9 8.76 5.93 6.79
N SER A 10 9.55 6.21 7.82
CA SER A 10 11.01 6.28 7.67
C SER A 10 11.62 4.99 7.12
N ALA A 11 10.96 3.85 7.36
CA ALA A 11 11.40 2.55 6.90
C ALA A 11 11.18 2.32 5.40
N ASP A 12 10.33 3.12 4.75
CA ASP A 12 10.10 3.07 3.30
C ASP A 12 11.24 3.74 2.50
N HIS A 13 12.09 4.52 3.18
CA HIS A 13 13.30 5.13 2.61
C HIS A 13 14.57 4.27 2.79
N GLN A 14 14.46 3.15 3.50
CA GLN A 14 15.56 2.21 3.68
C GLN A 14 15.65 1.22 2.51
N GLU A 15 16.78 0.53 2.41
CA GLU A 15 16.95 -0.54 1.43
C GLU A 15 15.90 -1.64 1.66
N ARG A 16 15.15 -1.98 0.60
CA ARG A 16 14.05 -2.93 0.72
C ARG A 16 14.60 -4.32 0.95
N GLN A 17 14.01 -5.02 1.92
CA GLN A 17 14.21 -6.46 2.03
C GLN A 17 13.67 -7.13 0.77
N THR A 18 14.48 -7.99 0.17
CA THR A 18 14.13 -8.73 -1.04
C THR A 18 14.44 -10.21 -0.87
N ALA A 19 13.70 -11.04 -1.58
CA ALA A 19 13.90 -12.48 -1.67
C ALA A 19 13.79 -12.92 -3.12
N VAL A 20 14.60 -13.90 -3.52
CA VAL A 20 14.56 -14.45 -4.88
C VAL A 20 13.74 -15.71 -4.90
N ILE A 21 12.67 -15.72 -5.68
CA ILE A 21 11.76 -16.86 -5.81
C ILE A 21 11.85 -17.45 -7.23
N ASN A 22 11.48 -18.71 -7.38
CA ASN A 22 11.40 -19.35 -8.69
C ASN A 22 9.96 -19.35 -9.26
N ALA A 23 9.83 -19.68 -10.55
CA ALA A 23 8.54 -19.68 -11.24
C ALA A 23 7.52 -20.66 -10.63
N ARG A 24 7.98 -21.80 -10.08
CA ARG A 24 7.11 -22.78 -9.42
C ARG A 24 6.56 -22.26 -8.11
N GLN A 25 7.40 -21.63 -7.29
CA GLN A 25 6.98 -20.96 -6.06
C GLN A 25 6.00 -19.84 -6.35
N LEU A 26 6.28 -19.03 -7.38
CA LEU A 26 5.37 -17.96 -7.80
C LEU A 26 3.99 -18.50 -8.24
N ALA A 27 3.95 -19.57 -9.05
CA ALA A 27 2.70 -20.19 -9.47
C ALA A 27 1.89 -20.72 -8.27
N ALA A 28 2.55 -21.44 -7.36
CA ALA A 28 1.93 -21.94 -6.14
C ALA A 28 1.44 -20.81 -5.22
N PHE A 29 2.17 -19.69 -5.14
CA PHE A 29 1.76 -18.52 -4.37
C PHE A 29 0.50 -17.88 -4.94
N ARG A 30 0.42 -17.70 -6.27
CA ARG A 30 -0.78 -17.17 -6.93
C ARG A 30 -2.00 -18.06 -6.72
N GLU A 31 -1.84 -19.37 -6.91
CA GLU A 31 -2.91 -20.35 -6.67
C GLU A 31 -3.40 -20.29 -5.22
N PHE A 32 -2.47 -20.27 -4.27
CA PHE A 32 -2.79 -20.14 -2.86
C PHE A 32 -3.57 -18.85 -2.55
N LEU A 33 -3.12 -17.70 -3.07
CA LEU A 33 -3.78 -16.42 -2.84
C LEU A 33 -5.19 -16.39 -3.42
N ARG A 34 -5.43 -16.98 -4.59
CA ARG A 34 -6.79 -17.07 -5.15
C ARG A 34 -7.70 -17.94 -4.28
N GLY A 35 -7.23 -19.13 -3.89
CA GLY A 35 -8.00 -20.01 -3.00
C GLY A 35 -8.28 -19.38 -1.63
N GLN A 36 -7.33 -18.61 -1.07
CA GLN A 36 -7.56 -17.86 0.16
C GLN A 36 -8.50 -16.67 -0.06
N GLY A 37 -8.40 -15.99 -1.20
CA GLY A 37 -9.26 -14.86 -1.54
C GLY A 37 -10.73 -15.27 -1.65
N GLU A 38 -11.00 -16.39 -2.31
CA GLU A 38 -12.33 -17.00 -2.36
C GLU A 38 -12.84 -17.37 -0.96
N ARG A 39 -11.99 -17.97 -0.13
CA ARG A 39 -12.35 -18.39 1.23
C ARG A 39 -12.66 -17.22 2.16
N LEU A 40 -11.97 -16.09 1.97
CA LEU A 40 -12.07 -14.91 2.82
C LEU A 40 -13.00 -13.83 2.24
N ASP A 41 -13.56 -14.06 1.06
CA ASP A 41 -14.32 -13.05 0.29
C ASP A 41 -13.53 -11.74 0.14
N MET A 42 -12.27 -11.86 -0.29
CA MET A 42 -11.32 -10.75 -0.37
C MET A 42 -10.38 -10.86 -1.57
N THR A 43 -10.14 -9.74 -2.25
CA THR A 43 -9.09 -9.65 -3.26
C THR A 43 -7.71 -9.61 -2.60
N LEU A 44 -6.89 -10.64 -2.86
CA LEU A 44 -5.52 -10.75 -2.33
C LEU A 44 -4.43 -10.50 -3.39
N LEU A 45 -4.78 -10.41 -4.67
CA LEU A 45 -3.88 -10.16 -5.80
C LEU A 45 -4.28 -8.86 -6.51
N ASP A 46 -3.30 -8.01 -6.83
CA ASP A 46 -3.53 -6.75 -7.51
C ASP A 46 -2.38 -6.37 -8.49
N PRO A 47 -2.64 -6.28 -9.80
CA PRO A 47 -3.86 -6.73 -10.45
C PRO A 47 -3.96 -8.26 -10.43
N ASP A 48 -5.17 -8.79 -10.28
CA ASP A 48 -5.44 -10.21 -10.54
C ASP A 48 -5.62 -10.42 -12.05
N PHE A 49 -4.51 -10.61 -12.73
CA PHE A 49 -4.51 -10.95 -14.14
C PHE A 49 -5.24 -12.28 -14.38
N ALA A 50 -6.11 -12.30 -15.41
CA ALA A 50 -6.75 -13.53 -15.87
C ALA A 50 -5.70 -14.56 -16.33
N GLU A 51 -6.10 -15.83 -16.46
CA GLU A 51 -5.18 -16.94 -16.73
C GLU A 51 -4.35 -16.80 -18.03
N ASP A 52 -4.71 -15.90 -18.94
CA ASP A 52 -3.93 -15.68 -20.16
C ASP A 52 -2.85 -14.57 -20.03
N ASP A 53 -2.82 -13.84 -18.90
CA ASP A 53 -1.90 -12.72 -18.62
C ASP A 53 -0.96 -13.02 -17.41
N TYR A 54 -0.83 -14.31 -17.04
CA TYR A 54 0.11 -14.83 -16.02
C TYR A 54 1.57 -14.44 -16.24
N LEU A 55 1.93 -13.97 -17.43
CA LEU A 55 3.30 -13.61 -17.81
C LEU A 55 3.74 -12.26 -17.26
N SER A 56 2.82 -11.42 -16.78
CA SER A 56 3.21 -10.25 -16.01
C SER A 56 3.84 -10.70 -14.68
N TYR A 57 5.14 -10.53 -14.56
CA TYR A 57 5.84 -10.77 -13.29
C TYR A 57 5.61 -9.65 -12.28
N ARG A 58 4.83 -8.61 -12.62
CA ARG A 58 4.62 -7.43 -11.80
C ARG A 58 3.22 -7.39 -11.21
N PHE A 59 3.11 -7.59 -9.91
CA PHE A 59 1.87 -7.43 -9.14
C PHE A 59 2.18 -7.22 -7.66
N GLU A 60 1.19 -6.81 -6.89
CA GLU A 60 1.23 -6.78 -5.44
C GLU A 60 0.22 -7.76 -4.83
N ALA A 61 0.51 -8.24 -3.63
CA ALA A 61 -0.36 -9.17 -2.92
C ALA A 61 -0.57 -8.78 -1.46
N ARG A 62 -1.80 -8.98 -0.98
CA ARG A 62 -2.12 -8.89 0.45
C ARG A 62 -1.69 -10.15 1.16
N VAL A 63 -0.85 -9.98 2.18
CA VAL A 63 -0.34 -11.08 3.00
C VAL A 63 -0.68 -10.91 4.47
N CYS A 64 -1.04 -9.70 4.94
CA CYS A 64 -1.41 -9.46 6.34
C CYS A 64 -2.59 -10.29 6.86
N PRO A 65 -3.64 -10.61 6.08
CA PRO A 65 -4.74 -11.41 6.60
C PRO A 65 -4.43 -12.92 6.68
N LEU A 66 -3.24 -13.35 6.25
CA LEU A 66 -2.87 -14.75 6.10
C LEU A 66 -1.86 -15.17 7.18
N ALA A 67 -1.91 -16.43 7.61
CA ALA A 67 -0.92 -16.93 8.56
C ALA A 67 0.47 -17.03 7.92
N LEU A 68 1.48 -16.41 8.52
CA LEU A 68 2.87 -16.40 8.03
C LEU A 68 3.37 -17.81 7.69
N ALA A 69 3.15 -18.78 8.58
CA ALA A 69 3.57 -20.17 8.38
C ALA A 69 2.92 -20.83 7.15
N SER A 70 1.67 -20.49 6.83
CA SER A 70 0.97 -21.02 5.66
C SER A 70 1.58 -20.51 4.36
N ILE A 71 1.95 -19.22 4.32
CA ILE A 71 2.62 -18.63 3.16
C ILE A 71 4.06 -19.14 3.06
N ALA A 72 4.81 -19.13 4.16
CA ALA A 72 6.22 -19.55 4.20
C ALA A 72 6.43 -20.99 3.70
N ARG A 73 5.47 -21.89 3.95
CA ARG A 73 5.48 -23.26 3.44
C ARG A 73 5.54 -23.33 1.90
N ILE A 74 4.92 -22.39 1.19
CA ILE A 74 4.93 -22.33 -0.29
C ILE A 74 6.35 -22.12 -0.82
N PHE A 75 7.18 -21.45 -0.02
CA PHE A 75 8.55 -21.10 -0.33
C PHE A 75 9.56 -21.99 0.42
N ASP A 76 9.15 -23.18 0.85
CA ASP A 76 10.00 -24.14 1.58
C ASP A 76 10.69 -23.55 2.82
N TYR A 77 10.04 -22.58 3.48
CA TYR A 77 10.58 -21.85 4.65
C TYR A 77 11.91 -21.13 4.39
N GLN A 78 12.13 -20.67 3.16
CA GLN A 78 13.24 -19.78 2.82
C GLN A 78 13.27 -18.56 3.75
N THR A 79 14.43 -18.31 4.38
CA THR A 79 14.59 -17.29 5.44
C THR A 79 14.42 -15.87 4.93
N ASP A 80 14.90 -15.57 3.72
CA ASP A 80 14.73 -14.29 3.04
C ASP A 80 13.24 -14.02 2.75
N VAL A 81 12.51 -15.02 2.24
CA VAL A 81 11.06 -14.89 2.03
C VAL A 81 10.32 -14.67 3.34
N ILE A 82 10.66 -15.41 4.41
CA ILE A 82 10.06 -15.21 5.73
C ILE A 82 10.33 -13.77 6.22
N THR A 83 11.54 -13.27 6.03
CA THR A 83 11.92 -11.91 6.44
C THR A 83 11.06 -10.87 5.73
N VAL A 84 10.90 -10.98 4.40
CA VAL A 84 10.03 -10.09 3.61
C VAL A 84 8.58 -10.18 4.06
N LEU A 85 8.05 -11.38 4.30
CA LEU A 85 6.66 -11.58 4.71
C LEU A 85 6.40 -11.04 6.11
N ASP A 86 7.28 -11.34 7.07
CA ASP A 86 7.18 -10.87 8.45
C ASP A 86 7.22 -9.35 8.51
N GLU A 87 8.16 -8.73 7.79
CA GLU A 87 8.25 -7.27 7.69
C GLU A 87 7.01 -6.64 7.04
N ALA A 88 6.50 -7.23 5.94
CA ALA A 88 5.29 -6.75 5.29
C ALA A 88 4.08 -6.83 6.25
N GLN A 89 3.94 -7.93 6.98
CA GLN A 89 2.87 -8.10 7.97
C GLN A 89 3.00 -7.13 9.15
N PHE A 90 4.23 -6.96 9.65
CA PHE A 90 4.53 -6.02 10.74
C PHE A 90 4.20 -4.58 10.36
N ARG A 91 4.54 -4.16 9.14
CA ARG A 91 4.28 -2.80 8.63
C ARG A 91 2.88 -2.61 8.04
N GLY A 92 2.03 -3.64 8.02
CA GLY A 92 0.73 -3.56 7.36
C GLY A 92 0.83 -3.21 5.87
N ARG A 93 1.82 -3.75 5.14
CA ARG A 93 2.09 -3.52 3.72
C ARG A 93 1.74 -4.74 2.87
N ARG A 94 1.52 -4.49 1.58
CA ARG A 94 1.51 -5.56 0.57
C ARG A 94 2.92 -6.06 0.31
N VAL A 95 3.04 -7.25 -0.27
CA VAL A 95 4.29 -7.66 -0.93
C VAL A 95 4.22 -7.35 -2.41
N SER A 96 5.34 -6.92 -2.99
CA SER A 96 5.48 -6.69 -4.42
C SER A 96 6.31 -7.81 -5.04
N VAL A 97 5.79 -8.37 -6.12
CA VAL A 97 6.52 -9.31 -6.99
C VAL A 97 6.84 -8.59 -8.28
N TYR A 98 8.09 -8.71 -8.73
CA TYR A 98 8.54 -8.20 -10.02
C TYR A 98 9.67 -9.08 -10.57
N ARG A 99 9.93 -8.98 -11.88
CA ARG A 99 11.14 -9.50 -12.51
C ARG A 99 11.89 -8.35 -13.14
N GLU A 100 13.19 -8.27 -12.89
CA GLU A 100 14.04 -7.26 -13.52
C GLU A 100 14.51 -7.76 -14.90
N GLY A 101 13.92 -7.22 -15.97
CA GLY A 101 14.14 -7.68 -17.35
C GLY A 101 13.55 -9.07 -17.63
N ASP A 102 13.65 -9.55 -18.87
CA ASP A 102 12.98 -10.79 -19.30
C ASP A 102 13.61 -12.05 -18.69
N THR A 103 14.91 -12.02 -18.42
CA THR A 103 15.71 -13.16 -17.95
C THR A 103 16.21 -13.03 -16.51
N GLY A 104 15.89 -11.92 -15.82
CA GLY A 104 16.32 -11.71 -14.44
C GLY A 104 15.57 -12.57 -13.41
N PRO A 105 16.03 -12.54 -12.15
CA PRO A 105 15.37 -13.25 -11.06
C PRO A 105 13.97 -12.67 -10.79
N ILE A 106 13.04 -13.53 -10.37
CA ILE A 106 11.75 -13.09 -9.82
C ILE A 106 12.03 -12.67 -8.38
N THR A 107 11.75 -11.41 -8.09
CA THR A 107 12.00 -10.79 -6.79
C THR A 107 10.69 -10.58 -6.06
N LEU A 108 10.66 -11.00 -4.80
CA LEU A 108 9.64 -10.67 -3.81
C LEU A 108 10.21 -9.59 -2.88
N SER A 109 9.43 -8.56 -2.57
CA SER A 109 9.86 -7.47 -1.69
C SER A 109 8.68 -6.89 -0.92
N VAL A 110 8.95 -6.10 0.12
CA VAL A 110 7.92 -5.28 0.77
C VAL A 110 7.47 -4.18 -0.19
N GLY A 111 6.16 -4.08 -0.42
CA GLY A 111 5.54 -3.05 -1.25
C GLY A 111 5.40 -1.72 -0.50
N LEU A 112 5.18 -0.64 -1.24
CA LEU A 112 4.90 0.67 -0.66
C LEU A 112 3.41 0.85 -0.34
N THR A 113 2.55 0.11 -1.01
CA THR A 113 1.11 0.19 -0.80
C THR A 113 0.74 -0.43 0.55
N SER A 114 -0.15 0.23 1.28
CA SER A 114 -0.77 -0.37 2.47
C SER A 114 -1.43 -1.69 2.11
N ASP A 115 -1.51 -2.64 3.05
CA ASP A 115 -2.13 -3.94 2.82
C ASP A 115 -3.55 -3.78 2.29
N LEU A 116 -4.32 -2.83 2.83
CA LEU A 116 -5.67 -2.51 2.36
C LEU A 116 -5.74 -1.95 0.92
N GLY A 117 -4.61 -1.67 0.26
CA GLY A 117 -4.58 -1.03 -1.06
C GLY A 117 -5.03 0.43 -1.02
N LEU A 118 -4.95 1.07 0.15
CA LEU A 118 -5.43 2.43 0.34
C LEU A 118 -4.35 3.40 -0.14
N GLU A 119 -4.67 4.07 -1.24
CA GLU A 119 -4.09 5.31 -1.72
C GLU A 119 -5.25 6.22 -2.13
N LEU A 120 -4.99 7.52 -2.19
CA LEU A 120 -5.97 8.50 -2.64
C LEU A 120 -5.39 9.24 -3.85
N ASP A 121 -5.73 8.75 -5.04
CA ASP A 121 -5.36 9.37 -6.32
C ASP A 121 -6.40 10.41 -6.72
N LEU A 122 -5.97 11.68 -6.81
CA LEU A 122 -6.83 12.82 -7.08
C LEU A 122 -6.32 13.64 -8.26
N ALA A 123 -7.22 14.05 -9.15
CA ALA A 123 -6.90 15.09 -10.12
C ALA A 123 -6.37 16.35 -9.41
N TYR A 124 -5.42 17.05 -10.02
CA TYR A 124 -4.71 18.19 -9.41
C TYR A 124 -5.63 19.20 -8.72
N GLN A 125 -6.72 19.61 -9.39
CA GLN A 125 -7.67 20.57 -8.83
C GLN A 125 -8.30 20.08 -7.51
N ASN A 126 -8.59 18.78 -7.42
CA ASN A 126 -9.22 18.17 -6.25
C ASN A 126 -8.18 17.97 -5.13
N ALA A 127 -6.95 17.62 -5.50
CA ALA A 127 -5.83 17.51 -4.57
C ALA A 127 -5.50 18.87 -3.92
N PHE A 128 -5.42 19.94 -4.71
CA PHE A 128 -5.18 21.29 -4.22
C PHE A 128 -6.34 21.80 -3.36
N ALA A 129 -7.59 21.57 -3.76
CA ALA A 129 -8.77 21.88 -2.95
C ALA A 129 -8.75 21.15 -1.60
N LEU A 130 -8.34 19.87 -1.59
CA LEU A 130 -8.18 19.11 -0.35
C LEU A 130 -7.08 19.69 0.54
N LEU A 131 -5.90 19.99 -0.02
CA LEU A 131 -4.79 20.58 0.73
C LEU A 131 -5.16 21.96 1.32
N GLU A 132 -5.76 22.83 0.53
CA GLU A 132 -6.24 24.13 1.01
C GLU A 132 -7.31 23.97 2.11
N GLY A 133 -8.25 23.04 1.92
CA GLY A 133 -9.26 22.72 2.91
C GLY A 133 -8.67 22.28 4.26
N LEU A 134 -7.56 21.53 4.22
CA LEU A 134 -6.78 21.10 5.38
C LEU A 134 -5.90 22.23 5.98
N GLY A 135 -5.94 23.43 5.42
CA GLY A 135 -5.09 24.55 5.83
C GLY A 135 -3.62 24.36 5.46
N LEU A 136 -3.34 23.57 4.42
CA LEU A 136 -2.01 23.34 3.87
C LEU A 136 -1.82 24.16 2.59
N ARG A 137 -0.56 24.33 2.17
CA ARG A 137 -0.26 24.95 0.89
C ARG A 137 -0.60 23.96 -0.24
N PRO A 138 -1.23 24.41 -1.34
CA PRO A 138 -1.54 23.57 -2.49
C PRO A 138 -0.29 23.30 -3.34
N GLU A 139 0.63 22.52 -2.80
CA GLU A 139 1.86 22.10 -3.47
C GLU A 139 1.65 20.72 -4.09
N SER A 140 2.26 20.44 -5.25
CA SER A 140 2.09 19.15 -5.93
C SER A 140 2.88 18.01 -5.28
N VAL A 141 3.88 18.34 -4.47
CA VAL A 141 4.70 17.39 -3.73
C VAL A 141 4.84 17.89 -2.30
N GLY A 142 4.67 17.01 -1.33
CA GLY A 142 4.90 17.34 0.06
C GLY A 142 4.55 16.21 1.02
N GLU A 143 4.76 16.49 2.30
CA GLU A 143 4.49 15.53 3.37
C GLU A 143 4.12 16.24 4.67
N ILE A 144 3.33 15.57 5.51
CA ILE A 144 2.99 16.03 6.85
C ILE A 144 2.86 14.83 7.81
N PRO A 145 3.27 14.94 9.08
CA PRO A 145 3.04 13.87 10.06
C PRO A 145 1.56 13.48 10.13
N VAL A 146 1.27 12.18 10.23
CA VAL A 146 -0.12 11.68 10.25
C VAL A 146 -0.90 12.25 11.45
N ASP A 147 -0.26 12.40 12.62
CA ASP A 147 -0.88 13.00 13.80
C ASP A 147 -1.29 14.46 13.59
N ASN A 148 -0.52 15.21 12.81
CA ASN A 148 -0.87 16.57 12.43
C ASN A 148 -2.10 16.61 11.51
N VAL A 149 -2.32 15.58 10.69
CA VAL A 149 -3.55 15.43 9.89
C VAL A 149 -4.71 15.02 10.78
N ARG A 150 -4.52 14.06 11.69
CA ARG A 150 -5.54 13.64 12.67
C ARG A 150 -6.04 14.83 13.50
N ALA A 151 -5.13 15.64 14.04
CA ALA A 151 -5.47 16.82 14.81
C ALA A 151 -6.27 17.84 14.00
N ARG A 152 -5.90 18.06 12.72
CA ARG A 152 -6.66 18.92 11.79
C ARG A 152 -8.06 18.36 11.51
N LEU A 153 -8.17 17.07 11.21
CA LEU A 153 -9.45 16.43 10.91
C LEU A 153 -10.37 16.32 12.13
N ALA A 154 -9.83 16.38 13.34
CA ALA A 154 -10.61 16.48 14.57
C ALA A 154 -11.27 17.86 14.76
N ASP A 155 -10.74 18.92 14.13
CA ASP A 155 -11.32 20.27 14.18
C ASP A 155 -12.51 20.41 13.20
N PRO A 156 -13.74 20.66 13.71
CA PRO A 156 -14.90 20.88 12.85
C PRO A 156 -14.78 22.08 11.90
N ALA A 157 -13.93 23.06 12.20
CA ALA A 157 -13.67 24.18 11.30
C ALA A 157 -12.91 23.73 10.04
N ILE A 158 -11.94 22.83 10.19
CA ILE A 158 -11.21 22.25 9.06
C ILE A 158 -12.13 21.40 8.19
N ARG A 159 -12.99 20.57 8.80
CA ARG A 159 -13.97 19.78 8.03
C ARG A 159 -14.89 20.68 7.18
N ARG A 160 -15.40 21.77 7.76
CA ARG A 160 -16.19 22.78 7.02
C ARG A 160 -15.39 23.50 5.94
N SER A 161 -14.10 23.74 6.17
CA SER A 161 -13.19 24.32 5.17
C SER A 161 -13.03 23.39 3.96
N VAL A 162 -12.78 22.09 4.20
CA VAL A 162 -12.71 21.07 3.15
C VAL A 162 -14.03 20.98 2.36
N GLU A 163 -15.16 21.08 3.05
CA GLU A 163 -16.48 21.15 2.41
C GLU A 163 -16.64 22.38 1.52
N ALA A 164 -16.25 23.57 2.00
CA ALA A 164 -16.32 24.82 1.26
C ALA A 164 -15.44 24.80 -0.01
N GLN A 165 -14.33 24.07 0.02
CA GLN A 165 -13.44 23.85 -1.13
C GLN A 165 -13.93 22.76 -2.10
N GLY A 166 -15.08 22.13 -1.82
CA GLY A 166 -15.64 21.06 -2.68
C GLY A 166 -14.95 19.70 -2.53
N ALA A 167 -14.08 19.54 -1.53
CA ALA A 167 -13.31 18.31 -1.30
C ALA A 167 -13.95 17.35 -0.26
N ALA A 168 -15.18 17.65 0.20
CA ALA A 168 -15.95 16.79 1.12
C ALA A 168 -16.02 15.30 0.71
N PRO A 169 -16.21 14.94 -0.58
CA PRO A 169 -16.28 13.54 -0.99
C PRO A 169 -15.03 12.72 -0.66
N TYR A 170 -13.89 13.38 -0.45
CA TYR A 170 -12.59 12.74 -0.20
C TYR A 170 -12.30 12.53 1.28
N LEU A 171 -13.03 13.19 2.19
CA LEU A 171 -12.78 13.12 3.64
C LEU A 171 -12.86 11.69 4.18
N SER A 172 -13.86 10.92 3.77
CA SER A 172 -14.02 9.53 4.23
C SER A 172 -12.88 8.62 3.76
N ARG A 173 -12.34 8.88 2.56
CA ARG A 173 -11.19 8.12 2.02
C ARG A 173 -9.90 8.54 2.69
N LEU A 174 -9.74 9.84 2.96
CA LEU A 174 -8.61 10.36 3.73
C LEU A 174 -8.62 9.83 5.16
N ASP A 175 -9.76 9.83 5.86
CA ASP A 175 -9.90 9.26 7.20
C ASP A 175 -9.46 7.78 7.22
N ARG A 176 -9.86 7.00 6.22
CA ARG A 176 -9.44 5.59 6.07
C ARG A 176 -7.94 5.45 5.81
N LEU A 177 -7.36 6.30 4.96
CA LEU A 177 -5.92 6.29 4.68
C LEU A 177 -5.11 6.67 5.93
N ILE A 178 -5.52 7.71 6.65
CA ILE A 178 -4.89 8.16 7.89
C ILE A 178 -4.99 7.11 9.01
N ALA A 179 -6.04 6.28 9.00
CA ALA A 179 -6.18 5.17 9.94
C ALA A 179 -5.17 4.04 9.72
N THR A 180 -4.48 3.97 8.56
CA THR A 180 -3.43 2.97 8.33
C THR A 180 -2.05 3.43 8.78
N GLY A 181 -1.87 4.71 9.12
CA GLY A 181 -0.63 5.19 9.70
C GLY A 181 -0.49 4.70 11.14
N ASP A 182 0.74 4.40 11.53
CA ASP A 182 1.05 4.06 12.91
C ASP A 182 0.69 5.21 13.86
N LEU A 183 0.57 4.88 15.14
CA LEU A 183 0.36 5.86 16.22
C LEU A 183 1.68 6.50 16.69
N ASP A 184 2.80 6.13 16.08
CA ASP A 184 4.09 6.75 16.34
C ASP A 184 4.39 7.91 15.37
N ASP A 185 5.39 8.70 15.71
CA ASP A 185 5.81 9.87 14.90
C ASP A 185 6.47 9.49 13.56
N SER A 186 6.58 8.20 13.24
CA SER A 186 7.27 7.74 12.03
C SER A 186 6.41 7.84 10.78
N SER A 187 5.08 7.84 10.93
CA SER A 187 4.12 7.84 9.83
C SER A 187 3.82 9.24 9.30
N ARG A 188 3.90 9.41 7.99
CA ARG A 188 3.64 10.66 7.27
C ARG A 188 2.62 10.45 6.16
N LEU A 189 1.74 11.42 5.97
CA LEU A 189 0.94 11.53 4.76
C LEU A 189 1.81 12.24 3.71
N GLU A 190 2.24 11.51 2.69
CA GLU A 190 2.97 12.01 1.54
C GLU A 190 2.00 12.21 0.37
N TRP A 191 2.25 13.22 -0.46
CA TRP A 191 1.60 13.40 -1.75
C TRP A 191 2.61 13.77 -2.84
N ALA A 192 2.49 13.15 -4.01
CA ALA A 192 3.32 13.41 -5.19
C ALA A 192 2.63 12.92 -6.48
#